data_AF-A0A2J5P5L0-F1
#
_entry.id   AF-A0A2J5P5L0-F1
#
_cell.length_a   1.000
_cell.length_b   1.000
_cell.length_c   1.000
_cell.angle_alpha   90.00
_cell.angle_beta   90.00
_cell.angle_gamma   90.00
#
_symmetry.space_group_name_H-M   'P 1'
#
loop_
_entity.id
_entity.type
_entity.pdbx_description
1 polymer ?
#
loop_
_entity_poly.entity_id
_entity_poly.type
_entity_poly.pdbx_seq_one_letter_code
_entity_poly.pdbx_strand_id
1 'polypeptide(L)'
;MTGKLIWLVGPSGSGKDSLLAALRQREHPQLLVAHRYITRPHNAGCENHIALSEHEFFTRAEQHLFALSWHANNNYYGIGIEIDLWLHAGFDVVANGSRAHLPQAQARYADALLPICLQVSPAVLRQRLEQRGRENETEIA
;
A
#
# COMPACT_ATOMS: atom_id res chain seq x y z
N MET A 1 1.79 -20.99 12.94
CA MET A 1 2.29 -19.66 13.34
C MET A 1 1.50 -18.62 12.55
N THR A 2 1.12 -17.51 13.17
CA THR A 2 0.45 -16.40 12.46
C THR A 2 1.46 -15.73 11.53
N GLY A 3 1.04 -15.44 10.29
CA GLY A 3 1.87 -14.74 9.31
C GLY A 3 2.18 -13.30 9.73
N LYS A 4 3.10 -12.66 9.01
CA LYS A 4 3.51 -11.27 9.22
C LYS A 4 2.86 -10.33 8.21
N LEU A 5 2.41 -9.17 8.68
CA LEU A 5 2.05 -8.06 7.82
C LEU A 5 3.30 -7.25 7.46
N ILE A 6 3.79 -7.42 6.25
CA ILE A 6 4.90 -6.65 5.70
C ILE A 6 4.36 -5.30 5.20
N TRP A 7 4.66 -4.25 5.95
CA TRP A 7 4.21 -2.89 5.66
C TRP A 7 5.28 -2.14 4.85
N LEU A 8 5.16 -2.19 3.52
CA LEU A 8 6.13 -1.59 2.61
C LEU A 8 5.91 -0.09 2.51
N VAL A 9 6.87 0.70 2.98
CA VAL A 9 6.86 2.17 2.91
C VAL A 9 8.04 2.69 2.09
N GLY A 10 7.99 3.95 1.68
CA GLY A 10 9.04 4.59 0.90
C GLY A 10 8.52 5.84 0.19
N PRO A 11 9.40 6.76 -0.26
CA PRO A 11 8.98 7.97 -0.94
C PRO A 11 8.22 7.67 -2.25
N SER A 12 7.46 8.64 -2.76
CA SER A 12 6.90 8.53 -4.11
C SER A 12 8.05 8.41 -5.12
N GLY A 13 7.93 7.53 -6.11
CA GLY A 13 9.00 7.28 -7.08
C GLY A 13 10.11 6.32 -6.63
N SER A 14 10.05 5.79 -5.39
CA SER A 14 11.05 4.82 -4.92
C SER A 14 10.97 3.45 -5.63
N GLY A 15 9.89 3.18 -6.36
CA GLY A 15 9.69 1.92 -7.09
C GLY A 15 8.88 0.87 -6.32
N LYS A 16 8.16 1.25 -5.25
CA LYS A 16 7.27 0.34 -4.50
C LYS A 16 6.30 -0.40 -5.40
N ASP A 17 5.61 0.33 -6.28
CA ASP A 17 4.59 -0.25 -7.15
C ASP A 17 5.20 -1.25 -8.14
N SER A 18 6.38 -0.94 -8.67
CA SER A 18 7.16 -1.86 -9.53
C SER A 18 7.61 -3.11 -8.78
N LEU A 19 8.06 -2.98 -7.53
CA LEU A 19 8.43 -4.12 -6.68
C LEU A 19 7.22 -5.01 -6.40
N LEU A 20 6.08 -4.43 -6.03
CA LEU A 20 4.83 -5.16 -5.79
C LEU A 20 4.28 -5.80 -7.05
N ALA A 21 4.45 -5.17 -8.22
CA ALA A 21 4.10 -5.77 -9.50
C ALA A 21 4.99 -6.98 -9.81
N ALA A 22 6.31 -6.87 -9.58
CA ALA A 22 7.24 -7.98 -9.77
C ALA A 22 6.96 -9.15 -8.80
N LEU A 23 6.59 -8.87 -7.55
CA LEU A 23 6.19 -9.90 -6.58
C LEU A 23 4.96 -10.67 -7.05
N ARG A 24 3.97 -9.99 -7.64
CA ARG A 24 2.76 -10.64 -8.17
C ARG A 24 3.01 -11.54 -9.39
N GLN A 25 4.13 -11.35 -10.10
CA GLN A 25 4.48 -12.13 -11.28
C GLN A 25 5.19 -13.45 -10.94
N ARG A 26 5.56 -13.66 -9.67
CA ARG A 26 6.29 -14.82 -9.21
C ARG A 26 5.43 -15.62 -8.24
N GLU A 27 5.59 -16.94 -8.26
CA GLU A 27 4.94 -17.78 -7.27
C GLU A 27 5.67 -17.66 -5.93
N HIS A 28 4.91 -17.38 -4.88
CA HIS A 28 5.41 -17.31 -3.52
C HIS A 28 4.48 -18.14 -2.61
N PRO A 29 4.83 -19.39 -2.27
CA PRO A 29 3.92 -20.33 -1.60
C PRO A 29 3.31 -19.86 -0.28
N GLN A 30 3.93 -18.89 0.40
CA GLN A 30 3.49 -18.37 1.70
C GLN A 30 3.44 -16.83 1.76
N LEU A 31 3.45 -16.15 0.62
CA LEU A 31 3.43 -14.68 0.56
C LEU A 31 2.31 -14.20 -0.36
N LEU A 32 1.45 -13.34 0.17
CA LEU A 32 0.36 -12.72 -0.58
C LEU A 32 0.59 -11.20 -0.67
N VAL A 33 0.27 -10.61 -1.82
CA VAL A 33 0.30 -9.15 -1.97
C VAL A 33 -1.11 -8.61 -1.87
N ALA A 34 -1.40 -7.88 -0.79
CA ALA A 34 -2.73 -7.31 -0.56
C ALA A 34 -3.11 -6.31 -1.66
N HIS A 35 -4.39 -6.31 -2.02
CA HIS A 35 -4.96 -5.20 -2.78
C HIS A 35 -5.20 -4.00 -1.87
N ARG A 36 -5.10 -2.82 -2.45
CA ARG A 36 -5.65 -1.61 -1.85
C ARG A 36 -7.01 -1.32 -2.48
N TYR A 37 -7.94 -0.85 -1.67
CA TYR A 37 -9.21 -0.30 -2.10
C TYR A 37 -9.07 1.22 -2.10
N ILE A 38 -9.21 1.87 -3.24
CA ILE A 38 -8.86 3.29 -3.36
C ILE A 38 -9.95 4.02 -4.14
N THR A 39 -10.27 5.25 -3.76
CA THR A 39 -11.22 6.09 -4.52
C THR A 39 -10.62 6.74 -5.76
N ARG A 40 -9.34 6.45 -6.04
CA ARG A 40 -8.64 6.93 -7.22
C ARG A 40 -9.09 6.14 -8.45
N PRO A 41 -9.25 6.79 -9.62
CA PRO A 41 -9.56 6.08 -10.86
C PRO A 41 -8.54 4.98 -11.19
N HIS A 42 -9.03 3.81 -11.61
CA HIS A 42 -8.18 2.66 -11.97
C HIS A 42 -7.21 2.97 -13.12
N ASN A 43 -7.63 3.82 -14.06
CA ASN A 43 -6.86 4.21 -15.25
C ASN A 43 -5.74 5.25 -14.98
N ALA A 44 -5.55 5.70 -13.74
CA ALA A 44 -4.48 6.66 -13.39
C ALA A 44 -3.04 6.08 -13.49
N GLY A 45 -2.90 4.77 -13.77
CA GLY A 45 -1.62 4.16 -14.17
C GLY A 45 -0.54 4.16 -13.09
N CYS A 46 -0.90 3.97 -11.82
CA CYS A 46 0.05 3.96 -10.70
C CYS A 46 0.26 2.57 -10.09
N GLU A 47 -0.82 1.87 -9.75
CA GLU A 47 -0.71 0.61 -9.02
C GLU A 47 -1.88 -0.33 -9.32
N ASN A 48 -1.67 -1.63 -9.09
CA ASN A 48 -2.74 -2.62 -9.08
C ASN A 48 -3.57 -2.48 -7.79
N HIS A 49 -4.72 -1.82 -7.89
CA HIS A 49 -5.68 -1.58 -6.82
C HIS A 49 -7.12 -1.79 -7.29
N ILE A 50 -8.02 -2.04 -6.34
CA ILE A 50 -9.47 -2.01 -6.55
C ILE A 50 -9.93 -0.56 -6.45
N ALA A 51 -10.39 0.00 -7.57
CA ALA A 51 -10.97 1.33 -7.59
C ALA A 51 -12.41 1.28 -7.05
N LEU A 52 -12.74 2.17 -6.12
CA LEU A 52 -14.08 2.33 -5.55
C LEU A 52 -14.62 3.74 -5.81
N SER A 53 -15.93 3.90 -5.84
CA SER A 53 -16.51 5.23 -5.61
C SER A 53 -16.34 5.64 -4.14
N GLU A 54 -16.41 6.94 -3.83
CA GLU A 54 -16.44 7.39 -2.42
C GLU A 54 -17.62 6.79 -1.66
N HIS A 55 -18.80 6.77 -2.25
CA HIS A 55 -20.00 6.18 -1.65
C HIS A 55 -19.77 4.71 -1.26
N GLU A 56 -19.21 3.91 -2.18
CA GLU A 56 -18.90 2.51 -1.91
C GLU A 56 -17.79 2.36 -0.86
N PHE A 57 -16.75 3.19 -0.91
CA PHE A 57 -15.69 3.19 0.10
C PHE A 57 -16.27 3.41 1.50
N PHE A 58 -17.11 4.42 1.67
CA PHE A 58 -17.73 4.73 2.96
C PHE A 58 -18.70 3.65 3.42
N THR A 59 -19.50 3.09 2.51
CA THR A 59 -20.35 1.93 2.84
C THR A 59 -19.50 0.78 3.38
N ARG A 60 -18.38 0.45 2.73
CA ARG A 60 -17.48 -0.63 3.19
C ARG A 60 -16.79 -0.29 4.52
N ALA A 61 -16.41 0.97 4.72
CA ALA A 61 -15.80 1.43 5.96
C ALA A 61 -16.76 1.35 7.16
N GLU A 62 -18.00 1.80 6.98
CA GLU A 62 -19.07 1.74 8.00
C GLU A 62 -19.44 0.30 8.37
N GLN A 63 -19.32 -0.62 7.41
CA GLN A 63 -19.54 -2.06 7.62
C GLN A 63 -18.28 -2.79 8.13
N HIS A 64 -17.23 -2.08 8.54
CA HIS A 64 -15.98 -2.64 9.05
C HIS A 64 -15.27 -3.63 8.11
N LEU A 65 -15.40 -3.43 6.79
CA LEU A 65 -14.79 -4.29 5.77
C LEU A 65 -13.32 -3.93 5.48
N PHE A 66 -12.78 -2.91 6.14
CA PHE A 66 -11.37 -2.55 6.09
C PHE A 66 -10.68 -2.86 7.41
N ALA A 67 -9.55 -3.57 7.33
CA ALA A 67 -8.60 -3.72 8.42
C ALA A 67 -7.93 -2.38 8.78
N LEU A 68 -7.56 -1.62 7.75
CA LEU A 68 -6.93 -0.31 7.85
C LEU A 68 -7.54 0.61 6.80
N SER A 69 -7.83 1.86 7.16
CA SER A 69 -8.27 2.87 6.20
C SER A 69 -7.75 4.25 6.57
N TRP A 70 -7.48 5.07 5.56
CA TRP A 70 -7.00 6.44 5.73
C TRP A 70 -7.30 7.33 4.52
N HIS A 71 -7.15 8.64 4.69
CA HIS A 71 -7.31 9.64 3.64
C HIS A 71 -5.98 10.35 3.36
N ALA A 72 -5.60 10.48 2.08
CA ALA A 72 -4.39 11.20 1.66
C ALA A 72 -4.50 11.63 0.19
N ASN A 73 -3.87 12.75 -0.20
CA ASN A 73 -3.82 13.18 -1.60
C ASN A 73 -5.21 13.17 -2.29
N ASN A 74 -6.24 13.67 -1.58
CA ASN A 74 -7.64 13.71 -2.03
C ASN A 74 -8.23 12.34 -2.42
N ASN A 75 -7.71 11.25 -1.86
CA ASN A 75 -8.21 9.90 -2.08
C ASN A 75 -8.30 9.14 -0.75
N TYR A 76 -9.26 8.23 -0.66
CA TYR A 76 -9.39 7.29 0.43
C TYR A 76 -8.69 5.98 0.06
N TYR A 77 -8.04 5.38 1.04
CA TYR A 77 -7.29 4.14 0.91
C TYR A 77 -7.77 3.16 1.98
N GLY A 78 -7.95 1.91 1.59
CA GLY A 78 -8.33 0.81 2.46
C GLY A 78 -7.47 -0.42 2.20
N ILE A 79 -7.12 -1.13 3.26
CA ILE A 79 -6.67 -2.52 3.22
C ILE A 79 -7.83 -3.35 3.74
N GLY A 80 -8.30 -4.29 2.93
CA GLY A 80 -9.48 -5.07 3.25
C GLY A 80 -9.26 -6.02 4.43
N ILE A 81 -10.33 -6.33 5.14
CA ILE A 81 -10.31 -7.19 6.33
C ILE A 81 -9.85 -8.63 6.02
N GLU A 82 -9.88 -9.05 4.76
CA GLU A 82 -9.42 -10.36 4.29
C GLU A 82 -7.95 -10.66 4.67
N ILE A 83 -7.12 -9.64 4.87
CA ILE A 83 -5.72 -9.85 5.28
C ILE A 83 -5.64 -10.52 6.64
N ASP A 84 -6.62 -10.32 7.52
CA ASP A 84 -6.63 -10.96 8.83
C ASP A 84 -6.80 -12.48 8.66
N LEU A 85 -7.68 -12.92 7.76
CA LEU A 85 -7.86 -14.34 7.45
C LEU A 85 -6.56 -14.95 6.90
N TRP A 86 -5.88 -14.24 6.00
CA TRP A 86 -4.61 -14.71 5.43
C TRP A 86 -3.50 -14.85 6.48
N LEU A 87 -3.36 -13.86 7.36
CA LEU A 87 -2.39 -13.88 8.45
C LEU A 87 -2.68 -15.03 9.42
N HIS A 88 -3.96 -15.26 9.78
CA HIS A 88 -4.36 -16.39 10.63
C HIS A 88 -4.09 -17.75 9.97
N ALA A 89 -4.23 -17.84 8.63
CA ALA A 89 -3.88 -19.03 7.86
C ALA A 89 -2.36 -19.24 7.72
N GLY A 90 -1.53 -18.32 8.22
CA GLY A 90 -0.07 -18.43 8.22
C GLY A 90 0.61 -17.85 6.99
N PHE A 91 -0.10 -17.10 6.14
CA PHE A 91 0.50 -16.37 5.02
C PHE A 91 1.09 -15.05 5.50
N ASP A 92 2.30 -14.74 5.03
CA ASP A 92 2.81 -13.38 5.10
C ASP A 92 2.08 -12.51 4.07
N VAL A 93 1.74 -11.29 4.46
CA VAL A 93 0.97 -10.37 3.60
C VAL A 93 1.77 -9.11 3.38
N VAL A 94 2.08 -8.77 2.13
CA VAL A 94 2.71 -7.50 1.76
C VAL A 94 1.63 -6.48 1.42
N ALA A 95 1.64 -5.34 2.12
CA ALA A 95 0.76 -4.21 1.85
C ALA A 95 1.57 -2.97 1.44
N ASN A 96 1.05 -2.23 0.45
CA ASN A 96 1.59 -0.92 0.06
C ASN A 96 1.20 0.12 1.12
N GLY A 97 2.11 0.35 2.06
CA GLY A 97 1.88 1.16 3.25
C GLY A 97 2.23 2.64 3.08
N SER A 98 1.85 3.41 4.09
CA SER A 98 2.24 4.82 4.24
C SER A 98 3.00 5.02 5.54
N ARG A 99 4.04 5.86 5.52
CA ARG A 99 4.80 6.23 6.74
C ARG A 99 3.91 6.93 7.76
N ALA A 100 3.03 7.82 7.31
CA ALA A 100 2.10 8.55 8.17
C ALA A 100 1.09 7.63 8.88
N HIS A 101 0.80 6.47 8.30
CA HIS A 101 -0.21 5.52 8.79
C HIS A 101 0.41 4.26 9.41
N LEU A 102 1.73 4.22 9.55
CA LEU A 102 2.42 3.15 10.28
C LEU A 102 1.92 3.02 11.74
N PRO A 103 1.65 4.10 12.49
CA PRO A 103 1.11 3.97 13.85
C PRO A 103 -0.24 3.23 13.90
N GLN A 104 -1.11 3.42 12.90
CA GLN A 104 -2.39 2.72 12.81
C GLN A 104 -2.18 1.22 12.57
N ALA A 105 -1.27 0.86 11.67
CA ALA A 105 -0.90 -0.54 11.44
C ALA A 105 -0.27 -1.18 12.69
N GLN A 106 0.59 -0.44 13.39
CA GLN A 106 1.22 -0.90 14.64
C GLN A 106 0.20 -1.16 15.74
N ALA A 107 -0.79 -0.27 15.89
CA ALA A 107 -1.85 -0.41 16.88
C ALA A 107 -2.70 -1.66 16.65
N ARG A 108 -2.95 -2.04 15.39
CA ARG A 108 -3.78 -3.20 15.04
C ARG A 108 -3.00 -4.51 15.07
N TYR A 109 -1.79 -4.54 14.52
CA TYR A 109 -1.07 -5.79 14.24
C TYR A 109 0.08 -6.10 15.21
N ALA A 110 0.49 -5.14 16.04
CA ALA A 110 1.51 -5.31 17.07
C ALA A 110 2.73 -6.09 16.55
N ASP A 111 3.04 -7.24 17.16
CA ASP A 111 4.20 -8.08 16.84
C ASP A 111 4.11 -8.77 15.47
N ALA A 112 2.92 -8.82 14.85
CA ALA A 112 2.75 -9.34 13.50
C ALA A 112 3.19 -8.32 12.43
N LEU A 113 3.39 -7.05 12.78
CA LEU A 113 3.80 -6.03 11.83
C LEU A 113 5.31 -6.07 11.56
N LEU A 114 5.70 -6.06 10.29
CA LEU A 114 7.08 -5.91 9.83
C LEU A 114 7.18 -4.70 8.87
N PRO A 115 7.54 -3.51 9.36
CA PRO A 115 7.75 -2.35 8.51
C PRO A 115 9.02 -2.48 7.66
N ILE A 116 8.91 -2.28 6.34
CA ILE A 116 10.06 -2.27 5.43
C ILE A 116 10.10 -0.94 4.70
N CYS A 117 11.19 -0.19 4.82
CA CYS A 117 11.39 1.08 4.15
C CYS A 117 12.25 0.91 2.90
N LEU A 118 11.65 1.08 1.72
CA LEU A 118 12.36 1.10 0.45
C LEU A 118 13.05 2.46 0.29
N GLN A 119 14.38 2.45 0.33
CA GLN A 119 15.22 3.62 0.15
C GLN A 119 15.82 3.65 -1.26
N VAL A 120 15.90 4.86 -1.83
CA VAL A 120 16.55 5.16 -3.10
C VAL A 120 17.36 6.42 -2.88
N SER A 121 18.51 6.56 -3.54
CA SER A 121 19.32 7.77 -3.42
C SER A 121 18.51 9.01 -3.87
N PRO A 122 18.66 10.16 -3.19
CA PRO A 122 17.92 11.37 -3.55
C PRO A 122 18.09 11.78 -5.02
N ALA A 123 19.31 11.63 -5.57
CA ALA A 123 19.60 11.94 -6.97
C ALA A 123 18.78 11.07 -7.94
N VAL A 124 18.68 9.76 -7.68
CA VAL A 124 17.89 8.84 -8.51
C VAL A 124 16.40 9.09 -8.33
N LEU A 125 15.96 9.42 -7.11
CA LEU A 125 14.57 9.76 -6.84
C LEU A 125 14.15 11.00 -7.63
N ARG A 126 14.94 12.08 -7.56
CA ARG A 126 14.73 13.32 -8.30
C ARG A 126 14.64 13.06 -9.81
N GLN A 127 15.62 12.36 -10.37
CA GLN A 127 15.64 12.02 -11.79
C GLN A 127 14.36 11.26 -12.22
N ARG A 128 13.88 10.32 -11.41
CA ARG A 128 12.64 9.55 -11.71
C ARG A 128 11.38 10.42 -11.61
N LEU A 129 11.33 11.33 -10.66
CA LEU A 129 10.22 12.26 -10.50
C LEU A 129 10.16 13.25 -11.67
N GLU A 130 11.30 13.80 -12.09
CA GLU A 130 11.42 14.68 -13.26
C GLU A 130 10.97 13.95 -14.55
N GLN A 131 11.44 12.72 -14.76
CA GLN A 131 11.13 11.94 -15.96
C GLN A 131 9.64 11.59 -16.12
N ARG A 132 8.90 11.40 -15.02
CA ARG A 132 7.47 11.06 -15.10
C ARG A 132 6.56 12.27 -15.29
N GLY A 133 7.06 13.49 -15.08
CA GLY A 133 6.40 14.74 -15.43
C GLY A 133 5.07 15.01 -14.73
N ARG A 134 4.84 14.44 -13.54
CA ARG A 134 3.60 14.59 -12.77
C ARG A 134 3.71 15.59 -11.62
N GLU A 135 4.92 16.02 -11.31
CA GLU A 135 5.26 16.89 -10.18
C GLU A 135 5.99 18.14 -10.67
N ASN A 136 5.76 19.27 -10.00
CA ASN A 136 6.52 20.50 -10.22
C ASN A 136 7.84 20.47 -9.44
N GLU A 137 8.81 21.32 -9.79
CA GLU A 137 10.15 21.37 -9.15
C GLU A 137 10.09 21.46 -7.61
N THR A 138 9.10 22.16 -7.06
CA THR A 138 8.87 22.30 -5.61
C THR A 138 8.41 21.01 -4.93
N GLU A 139 7.77 20.11 -5.67
CA GLU A 139 7.30 18.79 -5.18
C GLU A 139 8.39 17.71 -5.30
N ILE A 140 9.45 18.01 -6.06
CA ILE A 140 10.61 17.13 -6.31
C ILE A 140 11.82 17.51 -5.43
N ALA A 141 11.79 18.71 -4.84
CA ALA A 141 12.89 19.30 -4.06
C ALA A 141 13.36 18.44 -2.87
#